data_AF-A0A834W3T1-F1
#
_entry.id   AF-A0A834W3T1-F1
#
_cell.length_a   1.000
_cell.length_b   1.000
_cell.length_c   1.000
_cell.angle_alpha   90.00
_cell.angle_beta   90.00
_cell.angle_gamma   90.00
#
_symmetry.space_group_name_H-M   'P 1'
#
loop_
_entity.id
_entity.type
_entity.pdbx_description
1 polymer ?
#
loop_
_entity_poly.entity_id
_entity_poly.type
_entity_poly.pdbx_seq_one_letter_code
_entity_poly.pdbx_strand_id
1 'polypeptide(L)'
;MPQIQQNNDETQSSVIPHTLGPSSKRNVRGRYRGKEVNKLTKNGEKIEIDLAKGMKRVVGAKARMVANECGNVLRSTVSLRDCITWNQVTAKYGEVMMRKMKDMFKPREDRDEVIFHGYCVMAMQKALRTWKSNLHEEYKAYATDELRLENQPDSISLEDWRWLLEYFATPQFKAQSERNKINRSKQTTKHCCGPKSFAEVEEATRDLITGELAPPDIVWEMQHARTKQGVLVWSDPQSQEIHGRIQQLVNEQAEVPVEEPRMSRDEILASILGERSRYVRGKGYGAMPAKRKLNQTEVDSRVSSAIEIASAEMRAEREAKREDDRVQMRTEIRAEREAEREEDQVQMRAEIRVEMKQEIDRTIKAQLGVLMASLQQVLFH
;
A
#
# COMPACT_ATOMS: atom_id res chain seq x y z
N MET A 1 -68.01 23.81 -36.96
CA MET A 1 -68.53 24.26 -35.65
C MET A 1 -69.77 23.46 -35.34
N PRO A 2 -69.95 22.86 -34.15
CA PRO A 2 -69.06 22.07 -33.28
C PRO A 2 -69.70 20.65 -33.07
N GLN A 3 -69.22 19.65 -32.32
CA GLN A 3 -68.56 19.61 -31.01
C GLN A 3 -67.62 18.40 -30.87
N ILE A 4 -66.63 18.65 -30.02
CA ILE A 4 -65.57 17.79 -29.49
C ILE A 4 -66.16 16.84 -28.45
N GLN A 5 -65.70 15.59 -28.40
CA GLN A 5 -65.68 14.84 -27.15
C GLN A 5 -64.39 14.03 -27.04
N GLN A 6 -63.64 14.37 -25.99
CA GLN A 6 -62.39 13.77 -25.56
C GLN A 6 -62.64 12.35 -25.05
N ASN A 7 -61.90 11.36 -25.53
CA ASN A 7 -61.84 10.05 -24.88
C ASN A 7 -60.65 10.04 -23.92
N ASN A 8 -60.98 9.95 -22.65
CA ASN A 8 -60.04 9.81 -21.54
C ASN A 8 -59.39 8.42 -21.54
N ASP A 9 -58.11 8.48 -21.23
CA ASP A 9 -57.14 7.42 -21.11
C ASP A 9 -57.26 6.77 -19.72
N GLU A 10 -57.77 5.53 -19.65
CA GLU A 10 -57.59 4.64 -18.49
C GLU A 10 -57.41 3.21 -19.00
N THR A 11 -56.17 2.86 -19.38
CA THR A 11 -55.80 1.46 -19.60
C THR A 11 -54.96 0.98 -18.43
N GLN A 12 -55.60 0.19 -17.58
CA GLN A 12 -55.00 -0.60 -16.50
C GLN A 12 -53.84 -1.45 -17.06
N SER A 13 -52.60 -1.12 -16.67
CA SER A 13 -51.44 -1.96 -16.98
C SER A 13 -51.39 -3.13 -16.00
N SER A 14 -51.78 -4.31 -16.49
CA SER A 14 -51.72 -5.56 -15.74
C SER A 14 -50.27 -5.93 -15.43
N VAL A 15 -49.97 -6.14 -14.16
CA VAL A 15 -48.67 -6.64 -13.67
C VAL A 15 -48.51 -8.10 -14.11
N ILE A 16 -47.66 -8.35 -15.10
CA ILE A 16 -47.18 -9.70 -15.43
C ILE A 16 -45.90 -9.95 -14.62
N PRO A 17 -45.80 -11.03 -13.82
CA PRO A 17 -44.57 -11.38 -13.13
C PRO A 17 -43.55 -11.90 -14.16
N HIS A 18 -42.42 -11.21 -14.33
CA HIS A 18 -41.30 -11.75 -15.09
C HIS A 18 -40.63 -12.88 -14.30
N THR A 19 -41.02 -14.12 -14.56
CA THR A 19 -40.25 -15.32 -14.19
C THR A 19 -38.99 -15.34 -15.05
N LEU A 20 -37.88 -14.80 -14.53
CA LEU A 20 -36.57 -14.91 -15.16
C LEU A 20 -36.05 -16.34 -14.96
N GLY A 21 -36.07 -17.13 -16.03
CA GLY A 21 -35.37 -18.42 -16.09
C GLY A 21 -33.85 -18.26 -15.90
N PRO A 22 -33.12 -19.36 -15.66
CA PRO A 22 -31.70 -19.33 -15.31
C PRO A 22 -30.89 -18.76 -16.48
N SER A 23 -30.42 -17.52 -16.32
CA SER A 23 -29.46 -16.89 -17.21
C SER A 23 -28.26 -17.82 -17.42
N SER A 24 -27.99 -18.18 -18.68
CA SER A 24 -26.79 -18.93 -19.06
C SER A 24 -25.57 -18.23 -18.46
N LYS A 25 -24.90 -18.87 -17.49
CA LYS A 25 -23.72 -18.32 -16.81
C LYS A 25 -22.64 -18.07 -17.88
N ARG A 26 -22.49 -16.81 -18.31
CA ARG A 26 -21.34 -16.40 -19.13
C ARG A 26 -20.08 -16.78 -18.33
N ASN A 27 -19.04 -17.28 -19.00
CA ASN A 27 -17.74 -17.49 -18.38
C ASN A 27 -17.13 -16.14 -17.99
N VAL A 28 -17.55 -15.60 -16.85
CA VAL A 28 -17.01 -14.36 -16.29
C VAL A 28 -15.71 -14.71 -15.58
N ARG A 29 -14.66 -13.92 -15.82
CA ARG A 29 -13.37 -14.07 -15.14
C ARG A 29 -13.58 -13.98 -13.62
N GLY A 30 -13.23 -15.03 -12.90
CA GLY A 30 -13.34 -15.08 -11.44
C GLY A 30 -12.45 -14.08 -10.72
N ARG A 31 -12.70 -13.92 -9.41
CA ARG A 31 -11.93 -13.05 -8.51
C ARG A 31 -10.42 -13.29 -8.64
N TYR A 32 -9.65 -12.21 -8.68
CA TYR A 32 -8.18 -12.27 -8.65
C TYR A 32 -7.70 -12.86 -7.31
N ARG A 33 -6.72 -13.77 -7.35
CA ARG A 33 -6.24 -14.54 -6.18
C ARG A 33 -4.73 -14.44 -5.92
N GLY A 34 -4.00 -13.53 -6.56
CA GLY A 34 -2.56 -13.36 -6.31
C GLY A 34 -1.65 -14.51 -6.78
N LYS A 35 -2.18 -15.51 -7.51
CA LYS A 35 -1.42 -16.73 -7.85
C LYS A 35 -0.09 -16.46 -8.56
N GLU A 36 -0.08 -15.49 -9.47
CA GLU A 36 1.13 -15.11 -10.22
C GLU A 36 2.15 -14.41 -9.32
N VAL A 37 1.72 -13.44 -8.52
CA VAL A 37 2.57 -12.74 -7.54
C VAL A 37 3.19 -13.74 -6.58
N ASN A 38 2.38 -14.63 -5.99
CA ASN A 38 2.85 -15.65 -5.06
C ASN A 38 3.88 -16.59 -5.68
N LYS A 39 3.77 -16.87 -6.98
CA LYS A 39 4.76 -17.69 -7.71
C LYS A 39 6.08 -16.94 -7.85
N LEU A 40 6.04 -15.66 -8.18
CA LEU A 40 7.22 -14.82 -8.36
C LEU A 40 7.93 -14.52 -7.03
N THR A 41 7.20 -14.38 -5.94
CA THR A 41 7.77 -14.05 -4.62
C THR A 41 8.11 -15.29 -3.78
N LYS A 42 7.96 -16.50 -4.32
CA LYS A 42 8.11 -17.76 -3.57
C LYS A 42 9.49 -17.93 -2.95
N ASN A 43 10.53 -17.40 -3.59
CA ASN A 43 11.92 -17.51 -3.14
C ASN A 43 12.34 -16.38 -2.19
N GLY A 44 11.40 -15.55 -1.73
CA GLY A 44 11.68 -14.36 -0.93
C GLY A 44 12.16 -13.15 -1.74
N GLU A 45 12.28 -13.30 -3.06
CA GLU A 45 12.60 -12.18 -3.95
C GLU A 45 11.41 -11.25 -4.15
N LYS A 46 11.67 -9.94 -4.04
CA LYS A 46 10.67 -8.90 -4.26
C LYS A 46 10.61 -8.51 -5.73
N ILE A 47 9.40 -8.31 -6.23
CA ILE A 47 9.17 -7.90 -7.62
C ILE A 47 9.54 -6.43 -7.79
N GLU A 48 10.51 -6.16 -8.64
CA GLU A 48 10.90 -4.80 -9.03
C GLU A 48 9.82 -4.12 -9.87
N ILE A 49 9.50 -2.87 -9.56
CA ILE A 49 8.48 -2.07 -10.26
C ILE A 49 9.03 -0.72 -10.72
N ASP A 50 8.49 -0.24 -11.83
CA ASP A 50 8.83 1.06 -12.41
C ASP A 50 7.74 2.09 -12.10
N LEU A 51 8.14 3.31 -11.77
CA LEU A 51 7.25 4.42 -11.40
C LEU A 51 7.41 5.56 -12.41
N ALA A 52 6.29 6.20 -12.76
CA ALA A 52 6.31 7.32 -13.69
C ALA A 52 6.95 8.56 -13.04
N LYS A 53 7.93 9.15 -13.72
CA LYS A 53 8.57 10.40 -13.26
C LYS A 53 7.52 11.50 -13.11
N GLY A 54 7.48 12.14 -11.93
CA GLY A 54 6.56 13.24 -11.64
C GLY A 54 5.09 12.86 -11.43
N MET A 55 4.76 11.55 -11.38
CA MET A 55 3.42 11.06 -11.03
C MET A 55 3.48 9.98 -9.94
N LYS A 56 2.50 9.98 -9.03
CA LYS A 56 2.37 8.92 -8.02
C LYS A 56 1.75 7.65 -8.62
N ARG A 57 2.39 7.06 -9.65
CA ARG A 57 1.85 5.95 -10.47
C ARG A 57 2.90 4.92 -10.84
N VAL A 58 2.55 3.63 -10.65
CA VAL A 58 3.29 2.50 -11.23
C VAL A 58 2.95 2.37 -12.71
N VAL A 59 3.98 2.15 -13.52
CA VAL A 59 3.91 2.00 -14.98
C VAL A 59 4.63 0.74 -15.43
N GLY A 60 4.54 0.43 -16.73
CA GLY A 60 5.16 -0.75 -17.33
C GLY A 60 4.37 -2.04 -17.13
N ALA A 61 4.95 -3.16 -17.57
CA ALA A 61 4.27 -4.45 -17.68
C ALA A 61 3.71 -4.97 -16.33
N LYS A 62 4.31 -4.57 -15.21
CA LYS A 62 3.94 -5.00 -13.86
C LYS A 62 2.88 -4.11 -13.19
N ALA A 63 2.52 -2.96 -13.77
CA ALA A 63 1.58 -2.01 -13.15
C ALA A 63 0.21 -2.63 -12.81
N ARG A 64 -0.32 -3.45 -13.72
CA ARG A 64 -1.59 -4.17 -13.52
C ARG A 64 -1.50 -5.16 -12.36
N MET A 65 -0.36 -5.82 -12.21
CA MET A 65 -0.13 -6.81 -11.15
C MET A 65 -0.21 -6.13 -9.79
N VAL A 66 0.50 -5.01 -9.61
CA VAL A 66 0.48 -4.22 -8.36
C VAL A 66 -0.93 -3.74 -8.04
N ALA A 67 -1.65 -3.18 -9.03
CA ALA A 67 -3.02 -2.70 -8.84
C ALA A 67 -3.99 -3.80 -8.39
N ASN A 68 -3.89 -4.99 -9.00
CA ASN A 68 -4.71 -6.15 -8.62
C ASN A 68 -4.37 -6.63 -7.22
N GLU A 69 -3.09 -6.66 -6.87
CA GLU A 69 -2.62 -7.09 -5.56
C GLU A 69 -3.03 -6.10 -4.46
N CYS A 70 -3.00 -4.79 -4.71
CA CYS A 70 -3.57 -3.79 -3.79
C CYS A 70 -5.03 -4.11 -3.46
N GLY A 71 -5.83 -4.44 -4.48
CA GLY A 71 -7.22 -4.84 -4.28
C GLY A 71 -7.36 -6.18 -3.54
N ASN A 72 -6.44 -7.13 -3.77
CA ASN A 72 -6.43 -8.43 -3.09
C ASN A 72 -6.07 -8.30 -1.61
N VAL A 73 -5.00 -7.56 -1.30
CA VAL A 73 -4.56 -7.23 0.06
C VAL A 73 -5.66 -6.51 0.82
N LEU A 74 -6.29 -5.50 0.22
CA LEU A 74 -7.42 -4.79 0.82
C LEU A 74 -8.55 -5.78 1.20
N ARG A 75 -9.05 -6.56 0.25
CA ARG A 75 -10.19 -7.45 0.48
C ARG A 75 -9.90 -8.64 1.40
N SER A 76 -8.63 -9.00 1.57
CA SER A 76 -8.22 -10.09 2.47
C SER A 76 -7.85 -9.60 3.87
N THR A 77 -7.77 -8.28 4.09
CA THR A 77 -7.32 -7.70 5.36
C THR A 77 -8.43 -6.87 6.02
N VAL A 78 -9.26 -6.19 5.23
CA VAL A 78 -10.26 -5.25 5.74
C VAL A 78 -11.62 -5.91 5.91
N SER A 79 -12.18 -5.80 7.11
CA SER A 79 -13.61 -6.02 7.40
C SER A 79 -14.41 -4.76 7.04
N LEU A 80 -15.56 -4.93 6.36
CA LEU A 80 -16.38 -3.80 5.93
C LEU A 80 -17.18 -3.20 7.08
N ARG A 81 -17.48 -3.98 8.14
CA ARG A 81 -18.13 -3.51 9.37
C ARG A 81 -17.32 -2.45 10.10
N ASP A 82 -16.00 -2.61 10.11
CA ASP A 82 -15.11 -1.79 10.92
C ASP A 82 -14.83 -0.41 10.30
N CYS A 83 -15.16 -0.21 9.03
CA CYS A 83 -14.66 0.91 8.26
C CYS A 83 -15.66 1.45 7.23
N ILE A 84 -16.40 2.48 7.64
CA ILE A 84 -17.25 3.26 6.74
C ILE A 84 -16.38 4.11 5.82
N THR A 85 -15.35 4.76 6.38
CA THR A 85 -14.50 5.72 5.68
C THR A 85 -13.08 5.19 5.44
N TRP A 86 -12.38 5.78 4.45
CA TRP A 86 -10.98 5.42 4.16
C TRP A 86 -10.02 5.72 5.32
N ASN A 87 -10.29 6.78 6.09
CA ASN A 87 -9.45 7.15 7.22
C ASN A 87 -9.50 6.08 8.31
N GLN A 88 -10.68 5.53 8.60
CA GLN A 88 -10.84 4.39 9.51
C GLN A 88 -10.07 3.16 9.01
N VAL A 89 -10.15 2.86 7.70
CA VAL A 89 -9.37 1.77 7.10
C VAL A 89 -7.87 1.98 7.30
N THR A 90 -7.40 3.21 7.07
CA THR A 90 -5.96 3.51 7.14
C THR A 90 -5.47 3.42 8.58
N ALA A 91 -6.25 3.94 9.54
CA ALA A 91 -5.91 3.88 10.96
C ALA A 91 -5.86 2.45 11.51
N LYS A 92 -6.78 1.57 11.10
CA LYS A 92 -6.86 0.19 11.62
C LYS A 92 -6.01 -0.82 10.85
N TYR A 93 -5.98 -0.70 9.52
CA TYR A 93 -5.43 -1.71 8.62
C TYR A 93 -4.27 -1.23 7.75
N GLY A 94 -3.97 0.08 7.76
CA GLY A 94 -3.02 0.71 6.83
C GLY A 94 -1.63 0.06 6.90
N GLU A 95 -1.08 -0.08 8.10
CA GLU A 95 0.25 -0.67 8.28
C GLU A 95 0.32 -2.13 7.81
N VAL A 96 -0.67 -2.94 8.17
CA VAL A 96 -0.72 -4.37 7.79
C VAL A 96 -0.83 -4.52 6.28
N MET A 97 -1.68 -3.73 5.63
CA MET A 97 -1.81 -3.74 4.17
C MET A 97 -0.53 -3.29 3.48
N MET A 98 0.12 -2.24 4.00
CA MET A 98 1.36 -1.73 3.41
C MET A 98 2.54 -2.69 3.60
N ARG A 99 2.63 -3.36 4.75
CA ARG A 99 3.63 -4.41 4.99
C ARG A 99 3.52 -5.51 3.94
N LYS A 100 2.32 -6.07 3.73
CA LYS A 100 2.07 -7.07 2.68
C LYS A 100 2.53 -6.60 1.30
N MET A 101 2.24 -5.36 0.93
CA MET A 101 2.71 -4.81 -0.36
C MET A 101 4.23 -4.71 -0.44
N LYS A 102 4.90 -4.25 0.63
CA LYS A 102 6.37 -4.14 0.69
C LYS A 102 7.08 -5.50 0.75
N ASP A 103 6.39 -6.55 1.20
CA ASP A 103 6.93 -7.92 1.20
C ASP A 103 6.95 -8.52 -0.22
N MET A 104 6.04 -8.07 -1.11
CA MET A 104 5.92 -8.58 -2.47
C MET A 104 6.61 -7.71 -3.53
N PHE A 105 6.69 -6.40 -3.31
CA PHE A 105 7.18 -5.44 -4.31
C PHE A 105 8.25 -4.52 -3.73
N LYS A 106 9.20 -4.13 -4.58
CA LYS A 106 10.17 -3.06 -4.29
C LYS A 106 10.28 -2.13 -5.50
N PRO A 107 10.29 -0.79 -5.30
CA PRO A 107 10.67 0.13 -6.37
C PRO A 107 12.08 -0.16 -6.88
N ARG A 108 12.36 0.18 -8.14
CA ARG A 108 13.70 0.06 -8.70
C ARG A 108 14.70 1.01 -8.05
N GLU A 109 14.26 2.22 -7.68
CA GLU A 109 15.04 3.22 -6.96
C GLU A 109 14.55 3.34 -5.51
N ASP A 110 15.46 3.29 -4.53
CA ASP A 110 15.10 3.36 -3.10
C ASP A 110 14.35 4.66 -2.74
N ARG A 111 14.68 5.77 -3.41
CA ARG A 111 14.03 7.08 -3.22
C ARG A 111 12.54 7.06 -3.57
N ASP A 112 12.10 6.08 -4.36
CA ASP A 112 10.72 5.99 -4.82
C ASP A 112 9.79 5.24 -3.86
N GLU A 113 10.29 4.78 -2.71
CA GLU A 113 9.47 4.11 -1.69
C GLU A 113 8.26 4.94 -1.25
N VAL A 114 8.44 6.25 -1.07
CA VAL A 114 7.37 7.18 -0.68
C VAL A 114 6.30 7.28 -1.78
N ILE A 115 6.74 7.32 -3.04
CA ILE A 115 5.87 7.39 -4.21
C ILE A 115 5.06 6.09 -4.34
N PHE A 116 5.71 4.94 -4.15
CA PHE A 116 5.07 3.63 -4.16
C PHE A 116 4.04 3.48 -3.04
N HIS A 117 4.37 3.94 -1.82
CA HIS A 117 3.42 3.96 -0.71
C HIS A 117 2.18 4.80 -1.08
N GLY A 118 2.40 6.03 -1.58
CA GLY A 118 1.32 6.90 -2.02
C GLY A 118 0.45 6.27 -3.12
N TYR A 119 1.07 5.57 -4.07
CA TYR A 119 0.34 4.79 -5.07
C TYR A 119 -0.53 3.70 -4.46
N CYS A 120 0.03 2.87 -3.57
CA CYS A 120 -0.69 1.77 -2.93
C CYS A 120 -1.92 2.27 -2.16
N VAL A 121 -1.76 3.34 -1.37
CA VAL A 121 -2.86 4.00 -0.65
C VAL A 121 -3.97 4.42 -1.62
N MET A 122 -3.63 5.11 -2.72
CA MET A 122 -4.61 5.51 -3.72
C MET A 122 -5.29 4.32 -4.41
N ALA A 123 -4.52 3.28 -4.76
CA ALA A 123 -5.01 2.08 -5.43
C ALA A 123 -5.97 1.29 -4.53
N MET A 124 -5.61 1.08 -3.27
CA MET A 124 -6.45 0.43 -2.26
C MET A 124 -7.72 1.24 -1.97
N GLN A 125 -7.62 2.57 -1.85
CA GLN A 125 -8.80 3.42 -1.67
C GLN A 125 -9.76 3.30 -2.86
N LYS A 126 -9.25 3.27 -4.09
CA LYS A 126 -10.06 3.01 -5.30
C LYS A 126 -10.67 1.61 -5.28
N ALA A 127 -9.91 0.60 -4.89
CA ALA A 127 -10.38 -0.77 -4.78
C ALA A 127 -11.52 -0.90 -3.76
N LEU A 128 -11.45 -0.19 -2.63
CA LEU A 128 -12.52 -0.16 -1.62
C LEU A 128 -13.81 0.43 -2.19
N ARG A 129 -13.72 1.60 -2.86
CA ARG A 129 -14.88 2.22 -3.51
C ARG A 129 -15.52 1.30 -4.54
N THR A 130 -14.69 0.63 -5.34
CA THR A 130 -15.15 -0.32 -6.37
C THR A 130 -15.81 -1.54 -5.73
N TRP A 131 -15.24 -2.07 -4.66
CA TRP A 131 -15.78 -3.20 -3.93
C TRP A 131 -17.16 -2.87 -3.32
N LYS A 132 -17.28 -1.74 -2.62
CA LYS A 132 -18.57 -1.25 -2.09
C LYS A 132 -19.60 -1.01 -3.20
N SER A 133 -19.17 -0.46 -4.34
CA SER A 133 -20.05 -0.25 -5.50
C SER A 133 -20.60 -1.57 -6.05
N ASN A 134 -19.75 -2.59 -6.21
CA ASN A 134 -20.19 -3.89 -6.71
C ASN A 134 -21.16 -4.57 -5.73
N LEU A 135 -20.87 -4.50 -4.43
CA LEU A 135 -21.77 -5.02 -3.39
C LEU A 135 -23.12 -4.28 -3.36
N HIS A 136 -23.12 -2.98 -3.66
CA HIS A 136 -24.36 -2.23 -3.80
C HIS A 136 -25.15 -2.59 -5.07
N GLU A 137 -24.50 -3.07 -6.14
CA GLU A 137 -25.22 -3.65 -7.27
C GLU A 137 -25.92 -4.96 -6.89
N GLU A 138 -25.25 -5.83 -6.12
CA GLU A 138 -25.86 -7.06 -5.57
C GLU A 138 -27.04 -6.72 -4.64
N TYR A 139 -26.90 -5.67 -3.82
CA TYR A 139 -27.99 -5.18 -2.96
C TYR A 139 -29.23 -4.76 -3.78
N LYS A 140 -29.02 -4.06 -4.90
CA LYS A 140 -30.10 -3.59 -5.78
C LYS A 140 -30.72 -4.69 -6.63
N ALA A 141 -30.06 -5.85 -6.77
CA ALA A 141 -30.55 -6.96 -7.58
C ALA A 141 -31.83 -7.60 -7.00
N TYR A 142 -32.07 -7.42 -5.69
CA TYR A 142 -33.21 -8.00 -4.98
C TYR A 142 -34.03 -6.92 -4.26
N ALA A 143 -35.34 -7.15 -4.15
CA ALA A 143 -36.27 -6.19 -3.56
C ALA A 143 -36.27 -6.21 -2.02
N THR A 144 -36.17 -7.40 -1.42
CA THR A 144 -36.30 -7.61 0.04
C THR A 144 -35.00 -8.09 0.67
N ASP A 145 -34.83 -7.87 1.97
CA ASP A 145 -33.62 -8.28 2.69
C ASP A 145 -33.51 -9.80 2.82
N GLU A 146 -34.64 -10.53 2.87
CA GLU A 146 -34.65 -12.00 2.90
C GLU A 146 -33.98 -12.56 1.63
N LEU A 147 -34.40 -12.08 0.45
CA LEU A 147 -33.80 -12.48 -0.83
C LEU A 147 -32.33 -12.07 -0.94
N ARG A 148 -31.95 -10.91 -0.38
CA ARG A 148 -30.54 -10.48 -0.34
C ARG A 148 -29.69 -11.39 0.54
N LEU A 149 -30.24 -11.91 1.64
CA LEU A 149 -29.53 -12.83 2.54
C LEU A 149 -29.42 -14.23 1.92
N GLU A 150 -30.46 -14.71 1.25
CA GLU A 150 -30.42 -15.99 0.50
C GLU A 150 -29.40 -15.95 -0.65
N ASN A 151 -29.25 -14.78 -1.29
CA ASN A 151 -28.31 -14.56 -2.39
C ASN A 151 -27.06 -13.80 -1.95
N GLN A 152 -26.54 -14.13 -0.75
CA GLN A 152 -25.30 -13.55 -0.24
C GLN A 152 -24.13 -13.78 -1.22
N PRO A 153 -23.33 -12.75 -1.53
CA PRO A 153 -22.12 -12.95 -2.32
C PRO A 153 -21.07 -13.83 -1.61
N ASP A 154 -20.54 -14.86 -2.28
CA ASP A 154 -19.47 -15.74 -1.76
C ASP A 154 -18.21 -15.01 -1.25
N SER A 155 -18.03 -13.77 -1.68
CA SER A 155 -16.82 -12.97 -1.43
C SER A 155 -16.81 -12.23 -0.08
N ILE A 156 -17.89 -12.30 0.70
CA ILE A 156 -18.08 -11.54 1.93
C ILE A 156 -18.67 -12.42 3.03
N SER A 157 -18.32 -12.15 4.30
CA SER A 157 -18.89 -12.88 5.44
C SER A 157 -20.38 -12.53 5.62
N LEU A 158 -21.17 -13.44 6.20
CA LEU A 158 -22.61 -13.21 6.44
C LEU A 158 -22.81 -12.00 7.36
N GLU A 159 -21.95 -11.85 8.37
CA GLU A 159 -21.96 -10.72 9.29
C GLU A 159 -21.67 -9.39 8.57
N ASP A 160 -20.70 -9.36 7.66
CA ASP A 160 -20.39 -8.15 6.88
C ASP A 160 -21.53 -7.82 5.93
N TRP A 161 -22.16 -8.84 5.35
CA TRP A 161 -23.27 -8.67 4.44
C TRP A 161 -24.50 -8.10 5.16
N ARG A 162 -24.88 -8.66 6.30
CA ARG A 162 -25.98 -8.14 7.16
C ARG A 162 -25.77 -6.67 7.49
N TRP A 163 -24.58 -6.30 7.96
CA TRP A 163 -24.25 -4.91 8.26
C TRP A 163 -24.33 -4.00 7.03
N LEU A 164 -23.95 -4.50 5.85
CA LEU A 164 -24.07 -3.73 4.60
C LEU A 164 -25.52 -3.50 4.18
N LEU A 165 -26.43 -4.45 4.42
CA LEU A 165 -27.85 -4.27 4.14
C LEU A 165 -28.41 -3.08 4.93
N GLU A 166 -28.10 -3.03 6.23
CA GLU A 166 -28.45 -1.92 7.11
C GLU A 166 -27.79 -0.61 6.63
N TYR A 167 -26.49 -0.65 6.34
CA TYR A 167 -25.73 0.52 5.89
C TYR A 167 -26.29 1.11 4.58
N PHE A 168 -26.62 0.28 3.59
CA PHE A 168 -27.19 0.74 2.32
C PHE A 168 -28.63 1.25 2.47
N ALA A 169 -29.37 0.74 3.45
CA ALA A 169 -30.71 1.24 3.76
C ALA A 169 -30.70 2.65 4.39
N THR A 170 -29.57 3.08 4.99
CA THR A 170 -29.47 4.37 5.69
C THR A 170 -29.79 5.58 4.80
N PRO A 171 -30.48 6.61 5.33
CA PRO A 171 -30.73 7.86 4.60
C PRO A 171 -29.46 8.54 4.11
N GLN A 172 -28.39 8.51 4.90
CA GLN A 172 -27.10 9.12 4.59
C GLN A 172 -26.48 8.49 3.34
N PHE A 173 -26.48 7.15 3.26
CA PHE A 173 -25.96 6.44 2.09
C PHE A 173 -26.81 6.72 0.85
N LYS A 174 -28.15 6.65 0.96
CA LYS A 174 -29.07 6.95 -0.16
C LYS A 174 -28.84 8.36 -0.72
N ALA A 175 -28.73 9.37 0.15
CA ALA A 175 -28.45 10.75 -0.25
C ALA A 175 -27.06 10.92 -0.91
N GLN A 176 -26.05 10.20 -0.43
CA GLN A 176 -24.71 10.20 -1.05
C GLN A 176 -24.71 9.50 -2.41
N SER A 177 -25.43 8.38 -2.53
CA SER A 177 -25.57 7.60 -3.76
C SER A 177 -26.25 8.43 -4.85
N GLU A 178 -27.36 9.11 -4.54
CA GLU A 178 -28.08 9.93 -5.52
C GLU A 178 -27.24 11.13 -5.99
N ARG A 179 -26.56 11.83 -5.07
CA ARG A 179 -25.61 12.89 -5.46
C ARG A 179 -24.51 12.36 -6.38
N ASN A 180 -23.97 11.17 -6.10
CA ASN A 180 -22.94 10.56 -6.95
C ASN A 180 -23.49 10.15 -8.32
N LYS A 181 -24.73 9.68 -8.40
CA LYS A 181 -25.42 9.38 -9.66
C LYS A 181 -25.60 10.63 -10.52
N ILE A 182 -26.05 11.73 -9.93
CA ILE A 182 -26.16 13.04 -10.61
C ILE A 182 -24.77 13.55 -11.04
N ASN A 183 -23.75 13.38 -10.22
CA ASN A 183 -22.39 13.77 -10.62
C ASN A 183 -21.84 12.89 -11.77
N ARG A 184 -22.21 11.61 -11.79
CA ARG A 184 -21.82 10.68 -12.85
C ARG A 184 -22.52 11.00 -14.17
N SER A 185 -23.79 11.45 -14.15
CA SER A 185 -24.49 11.87 -15.37
C SER A 185 -23.90 13.13 -16.00
N LYS A 186 -23.15 13.93 -15.22
CA LYS A 186 -22.36 15.07 -15.72
C LYS A 186 -21.00 14.67 -16.31
N GLN A 187 -20.67 13.39 -16.40
CA GLN A 187 -19.46 12.98 -17.11
C GLN A 187 -19.70 13.15 -18.61
N THR A 188 -18.85 13.95 -19.23
CA THR A 188 -19.06 14.38 -20.62
C THR A 188 -18.12 13.67 -21.60
N THR A 189 -16.92 13.26 -21.14
CA THR A 189 -15.95 12.51 -21.96
C THR A 189 -15.80 11.04 -21.54
N LYS A 190 -15.52 10.17 -22.51
CA LYS A 190 -15.24 8.74 -22.37
C LYS A 190 -13.83 8.45 -22.88
N HIS A 191 -13.20 7.46 -22.27
CA HIS A 191 -11.86 7.01 -22.67
C HIS A 191 -11.89 5.56 -23.14
N CYS A 192 -10.89 5.16 -23.93
CA CYS A 192 -10.74 3.84 -24.51
C CYS A 192 -9.42 3.14 -24.16
N CYS A 193 -8.68 3.63 -23.15
CA CYS A 193 -7.42 3.03 -22.66
C CYS A 193 -7.51 1.58 -22.15
N GLY A 194 -8.73 1.02 -22.05
CA GLY A 194 -8.95 -0.32 -21.51
C GLY A 194 -8.38 -0.47 -20.09
N PRO A 195 -7.58 -1.53 -19.80
CA PRO A 195 -6.98 -1.74 -18.48
C PRO A 195 -5.81 -0.81 -18.17
N LYS A 196 -5.26 -0.11 -19.18
CA LYS A 196 -4.13 0.79 -18.99
C LYS A 196 -4.57 2.07 -18.30
N SER A 197 -3.74 2.59 -17.41
CA SER A 197 -3.98 3.90 -16.81
C SER A 197 -3.58 5.02 -17.77
N PHE A 198 -4.11 6.24 -17.59
CA PHE A 198 -3.71 7.40 -18.40
C PHE A 198 -2.21 7.68 -18.30
N ALA A 199 -1.63 7.52 -17.10
CA ALA A 199 -0.19 7.65 -16.90
C ALA A 199 0.61 6.59 -17.67
N GLU A 200 0.09 5.36 -17.78
CA GLU A 200 0.75 4.30 -18.56
C GLU A 200 0.64 4.56 -20.07
N VAL A 201 -0.49 5.11 -20.54
CA VAL A 201 -0.66 5.53 -21.93
C VAL A 201 0.29 6.69 -22.26
N GLU A 202 0.36 7.70 -21.39
CA GLU A 202 1.28 8.84 -21.57
C GLU A 202 2.74 8.36 -21.55
N GLU A 203 3.12 7.53 -20.58
CA GLU A 203 4.49 6.98 -20.49
C GLU A 203 4.89 6.15 -21.71
N ALA A 204 3.94 5.42 -22.31
CA ALA A 204 4.20 4.66 -23.53
C ALA A 204 4.51 5.54 -24.76
N THR A 205 4.26 6.84 -24.68
CA THR A 205 4.64 7.83 -25.71
C THR A 205 5.99 8.48 -25.47
N ARG A 206 6.72 8.06 -24.42
CA ARG A 206 8.04 8.60 -24.11
C ARG A 206 9.05 8.17 -25.18
N ASP A 207 9.74 9.14 -25.74
CA ASP A 207 10.88 8.91 -26.62
C ASP A 207 12.04 8.30 -25.81
N LEU A 208 12.62 7.21 -26.29
CA LEU A 208 13.68 6.48 -25.57
C LEU A 208 15.04 7.17 -25.61
N ILE A 209 15.25 8.08 -26.57
CA ILE A 209 16.49 8.82 -26.77
C ILE A 209 16.42 10.15 -26.02
N THR A 210 15.38 10.95 -26.27
CA THR A 210 15.25 12.29 -25.66
C THR A 210 14.62 12.24 -24.27
N GLY A 211 13.87 11.17 -23.96
CA GLY A 211 13.11 11.06 -22.73
C GLY A 211 11.86 11.95 -22.69
N GLU A 212 11.52 12.65 -23.77
CA GLU A 212 10.36 13.54 -23.82
C GLU A 212 9.05 12.78 -24.11
N LEU A 213 7.93 13.31 -23.61
CA LEU A 213 6.61 12.73 -23.83
C LEU A 213 5.96 13.34 -25.08
N ALA A 214 5.26 12.52 -25.89
CA ALA A 214 4.56 13.02 -27.08
C ALA A 214 3.51 14.08 -26.72
N PRO A 215 3.29 15.12 -27.54
CA PRO A 215 2.38 16.25 -27.30
C PRO A 215 0.97 15.89 -26.73
N PRO A 216 0.32 16.81 -25.99
CA PRO A 216 -0.92 16.49 -25.26
C PRO A 216 -2.11 16.13 -26.18
N ASP A 217 -2.15 16.62 -27.41
CA ASP A 217 -3.12 16.23 -28.45
C ASP A 217 -2.96 14.75 -28.82
N ILE A 218 -1.73 14.30 -29.09
CA ILE A 218 -1.42 12.90 -29.40
C ILE A 218 -1.80 11.97 -28.24
N VAL A 219 -1.44 12.35 -27.00
CA VAL A 219 -1.80 11.58 -25.80
C VAL A 219 -3.31 11.54 -25.60
N TRP A 220 -4.01 12.66 -25.85
CA TRP A 220 -5.46 12.73 -25.75
C TRP A 220 -6.15 11.81 -26.77
N GLU A 221 -5.67 11.81 -28.03
CA GLU A 221 -6.13 10.91 -29.09
C GLU A 221 -5.98 9.45 -28.66
N MET A 222 -4.80 9.03 -28.18
CA MET A 222 -4.59 7.66 -27.71
C MET A 222 -5.51 7.26 -26.55
N GLN A 223 -5.91 8.22 -25.72
CA GLN A 223 -6.77 7.98 -24.57
C GLN A 223 -8.26 7.93 -24.93
N HIS A 224 -8.70 8.68 -25.96
CA HIS A 224 -10.12 8.92 -26.25
C HIS A 224 -10.57 8.48 -27.65
N ALA A 225 -9.65 8.04 -28.50
CA ALA A 225 -9.93 7.49 -29.82
C ALA A 225 -9.31 6.11 -30.03
N ARG A 226 -9.86 5.38 -30.99
CA ARG A 226 -9.37 4.08 -31.43
C ARG A 226 -9.35 4.00 -32.95
N THR A 227 -8.33 3.35 -33.48
CA THR A 227 -8.30 3.03 -34.90
C THR A 227 -9.11 1.77 -35.16
N LYS A 228 -10.10 1.86 -36.06
CA LYS A 228 -10.90 0.74 -36.54
C LYS A 228 -10.81 0.69 -38.05
N GLN A 229 -10.30 -0.42 -38.59
CA GLN A 229 -10.14 -0.60 -40.04
C GLN A 229 -9.37 0.56 -40.70
N GLY A 230 -8.33 1.07 -40.02
CA GLY A 230 -7.54 2.21 -40.50
C GLY A 230 -8.17 3.59 -40.26
N VAL A 231 -9.41 3.68 -39.80
CA VAL A 231 -10.11 4.95 -39.55
C VAL A 231 -10.09 5.28 -38.05
N LEU A 232 -9.76 6.53 -37.71
CA LEU A 232 -9.81 7.03 -36.35
C LEU A 232 -11.27 7.22 -35.91
N VAL A 233 -11.66 6.58 -34.81
CA VAL A 233 -13.02 6.67 -34.24
C VAL A 233 -12.94 7.16 -32.80
N TRP A 234 -13.50 8.35 -32.56
CA TRP A 234 -13.61 8.96 -31.24
C TRP A 234 -14.62 8.22 -30.33
N SER A 235 -14.36 8.23 -29.03
CA SER A 235 -15.24 7.59 -28.03
C SER A 235 -16.56 8.34 -27.82
N ASP A 236 -16.55 9.65 -28.07
CA ASP A 236 -17.70 10.56 -28.05
C ASP A 236 -17.37 11.85 -28.83
N PRO A 237 -18.38 12.60 -29.29
CA PRO A 237 -18.17 13.84 -30.05
C PRO A 237 -17.40 14.92 -29.28
N GLN A 238 -17.58 15.01 -27.96
CA GLN A 238 -16.92 16.05 -27.18
C GLN A 238 -15.41 15.81 -27.07
N SER A 239 -14.98 14.56 -26.98
CA SER A 239 -13.56 14.22 -26.95
C SER A 239 -12.85 14.64 -28.25
N GLN A 240 -13.55 14.58 -29.39
CA GLN A 240 -13.07 15.10 -30.67
C GLN A 240 -12.95 16.63 -30.67
N GLU A 241 -13.97 17.34 -30.16
CA GLU A 241 -13.94 18.80 -30.04
C GLU A 241 -12.78 19.27 -29.14
N ILE A 242 -12.62 18.63 -27.98
CA ILE A 242 -11.52 18.90 -27.06
C ILE A 242 -10.17 18.65 -27.74
N HIS A 243 -10.03 17.53 -28.46
CA HIS A 243 -8.81 17.24 -29.21
C HIS A 243 -8.47 18.37 -30.18
N GLY A 244 -9.44 18.84 -30.98
CA GLY A 244 -9.22 19.94 -31.93
C GLY A 244 -8.72 21.22 -31.23
N ARG A 245 -9.27 21.54 -30.06
CA ARG A 245 -8.80 22.68 -29.25
C ARG A 245 -7.39 22.47 -28.69
N ILE A 246 -7.05 21.24 -28.27
CA ILE A 246 -5.69 20.92 -27.78
C ILE A 246 -4.70 21.04 -28.93
N GLN A 247 -5.02 20.44 -30.08
CA GLN A 247 -4.18 20.47 -31.28
C GLN A 247 -3.94 21.90 -31.76
N GLN A 248 -4.98 22.73 -31.80
CA GLN A 248 -4.83 24.15 -32.14
C GLN A 248 -3.84 24.86 -31.21
N LEU A 249 -4.03 24.73 -29.89
CA LEU A 249 -3.16 25.39 -28.92
C LEU A 249 -1.72 24.82 -28.96
N VAL A 250 -1.55 23.53 -29.23
CA VAL A 250 -0.22 22.92 -29.42
C VAL A 250 0.48 23.52 -30.64
N ASN A 251 -0.22 23.70 -31.76
CA ASN A 251 0.34 24.33 -32.96
C ASN A 251 0.72 25.79 -32.72
N GLU A 252 -0.15 26.57 -32.06
CA GLU A 252 0.14 27.95 -31.66
C GLU A 252 1.42 28.02 -30.79
N GLN A 253 1.57 27.10 -29.83
CA GLN A 253 2.77 27.02 -28.98
C GLN A 253 4.03 26.55 -29.72
N ALA A 254 3.90 25.88 -30.87
CA ALA A 254 5.04 25.50 -31.69
C ALA A 254 5.60 26.70 -32.48
N GLU A 255 4.74 27.66 -32.84
CA GLU A 255 5.10 28.90 -33.55
C GLU A 255 5.72 29.97 -32.63
N VAL A 256 5.48 29.89 -31.31
CA VAL A 256 6.09 30.79 -30.32
C VAL A 256 7.62 30.72 -30.41
N PRO A 257 8.33 31.86 -30.57
CA PRO A 257 9.80 31.87 -30.59
C PRO A 257 10.40 31.17 -29.37
N VAL A 258 11.55 30.50 -29.55
CA VAL A 258 12.20 29.72 -28.46
C VAL A 258 12.55 30.59 -27.24
N GLU A 259 12.72 31.89 -27.46
CA GLU A 259 13.05 32.89 -26.43
C GLU A 259 11.86 33.24 -25.52
N GLU A 260 10.63 32.93 -25.94
CA GLU A 260 9.42 33.21 -25.18
C GLU A 260 8.96 31.98 -24.37
N PRO A 261 8.42 32.19 -23.15
CA PRO A 261 7.97 31.11 -22.29
C PRO A 261 6.75 30.40 -22.89
N ARG A 262 6.95 29.19 -23.38
CA ARG A 262 5.90 28.30 -23.88
C ARG A 262 5.11 27.66 -22.74
N MET A 263 3.83 27.41 -23.01
CA MET A 263 2.97 26.66 -22.10
C MET A 263 3.45 25.21 -21.98
N SER A 264 3.48 24.72 -20.76
CA SER A 264 3.68 23.29 -20.49
C SER A 264 2.45 22.47 -20.91
N ARG A 265 2.66 21.16 -21.06
CA ARG A 265 1.60 20.18 -21.36
C ARG A 265 0.42 20.26 -20.38
N ASP A 266 0.73 20.43 -19.08
CA ASP A 266 -0.28 20.49 -18.01
C ASP A 266 -1.07 21.81 -18.09
N GLU A 267 -0.44 22.91 -18.51
CA GLU A 267 -1.07 24.22 -18.70
C GLU A 267 -1.99 24.26 -19.92
N ILE A 268 -1.58 23.64 -21.03
CA ILE A 268 -2.43 23.46 -22.23
C ILE A 268 -3.71 22.72 -21.84
N LEU A 269 -3.58 21.58 -21.13
CA LEU A 269 -4.74 20.83 -20.66
C LEU A 269 -5.59 21.63 -19.66
N ALA A 270 -4.98 22.40 -18.77
CA ALA A 270 -5.69 23.22 -17.79
C ALA A 270 -6.46 24.37 -18.45
N SER A 271 -5.91 24.99 -19.50
CA SER A 271 -6.58 26.03 -20.29
C SER A 271 -7.88 25.50 -20.92
N ILE A 272 -7.83 24.31 -21.50
CA ILE A 272 -8.95 23.75 -22.27
C ILE A 272 -9.97 23.04 -21.38
N LEU A 273 -9.49 22.20 -20.45
CA LEU A 273 -10.35 21.39 -19.60
C LEU A 273 -10.75 22.10 -18.31
N GLY A 274 -10.07 23.18 -17.95
CA GLY A 274 -10.24 23.97 -16.73
C GLY A 274 -9.34 23.51 -15.57
N GLU A 275 -8.92 24.46 -14.74
CA GLU A 275 -8.10 24.21 -13.55
C GLU A 275 -8.85 23.50 -12.42
N ARG A 276 -8.12 22.71 -11.64
CA ARG A 276 -8.56 22.11 -10.37
C ARG A 276 -7.42 22.13 -9.37
N SER A 277 -7.72 22.39 -8.10
CA SER A 277 -6.72 22.49 -7.04
C SER A 277 -6.02 21.17 -6.71
N ARG A 278 -6.70 20.03 -6.89
CA ARG A 278 -6.22 18.73 -6.38
C ARG A 278 -5.58 17.82 -7.43
N TYR A 279 -5.93 17.95 -8.70
CA TYR A 279 -5.49 17.06 -9.78
C TYR A 279 -5.52 17.78 -11.14
N VAL A 280 -4.77 17.28 -12.11
CA VAL A 280 -4.78 17.79 -13.50
C VAL A 280 -5.87 17.08 -14.30
N ARG A 281 -6.78 17.81 -14.93
CA ARG A 281 -7.80 17.22 -15.81
C ARG A 281 -7.12 16.62 -17.05
N GLY A 282 -7.64 15.49 -17.54
CA GLY A 282 -7.05 14.78 -18.68
C GLY A 282 -5.88 13.85 -18.35
N LYS A 283 -5.34 13.86 -17.13
CA LYS A 283 -4.20 12.98 -16.74
C LYS A 283 -4.56 11.81 -15.82
N GLY A 284 -5.84 11.64 -15.50
CA GLY A 284 -6.29 10.61 -14.56
C GLY A 284 -5.77 10.83 -13.13
N TYR A 285 -5.64 9.76 -12.34
CA TYR A 285 -5.11 9.89 -10.96
C TYR A 285 -3.58 10.00 -10.95
N GLY A 286 -3.05 10.64 -9.91
CA GLY A 286 -1.62 10.69 -9.60
C GLY A 286 -0.89 11.93 -10.13
N ALA A 287 -1.49 12.65 -11.09
CA ALA A 287 -0.99 13.94 -11.56
C ALA A 287 -1.42 15.07 -10.61
N MET A 288 -0.46 15.87 -10.16
CA MET A 288 -0.69 17.04 -9.32
C MET A 288 -0.51 18.33 -10.12
N PRO A 289 -1.36 19.35 -9.93
CA PRO A 289 -1.18 20.66 -10.55
C PRO A 289 0.15 21.30 -10.11
N ALA A 290 0.78 22.10 -10.98
CA ALA A 290 2.06 22.76 -10.72
C ALA A 290 2.05 23.58 -9.41
N LYS A 291 0.99 24.39 -9.20
CA LYS A 291 0.79 25.20 -7.97
C LYS A 291 0.82 24.35 -6.69
N ARG A 292 0.35 23.10 -6.75
CA ARG A 292 0.37 22.17 -5.61
C ARG A 292 1.69 21.41 -5.49
N LYS A 293 2.35 21.11 -6.62
CA LYS A 293 3.67 20.46 -6.63
C LYS A 293 4.67 21.27 -5.81
N LEU A 294 4.76 22.59 -6.03
CA LEU A 294 5.64 23.49 -5.27
C LEU A 294 5.48 23.34 -3.75
N ASN A 295 4.25 23.46 -3.26
CA ASN A 295 3.97 23.37 -1.82
C ASN A 295 4.21 21.94 -1.26
N GLN A 296 3.95 20.91 -2.07
CA GLN A 296 4.13 19.53 -1.64
C GLN A 296 5.60 19.11 -1.64
N THR A 297 6.44 19.59 -2.57
CA THR A 297 7.88 19.29 -2.59
C THR A 297 8.56 19.78 -1.32
N GLU A 298 8.16 20.95 -0.81
CA GLU A 298 8.66 21.48 0.45
C GLU A 298 8.19 20.66 1.67
N VAL A 299 6.96 20.15 1.63
CA VAL A 299 6.45 19.26 2.69
C VAL A 299 7.11 17.88 2.62
N ASP A 300 7.25 17.32 1.42
CA ASP A 300 7.84 16.00 1.18
C ASP A 300 9.34 16.00 1.53
N SER A 301 10.08 17.10 1.30
CA SER A 301 11.47 17.24 1.73
C SER A 301 11.61 17.29 3.25
N ARG A 302 10.75 18.05 3.94
CA ARG A 302 10.69 18.10 5.40
C ARG A 302 10.33 16.74 6.01
N VAL A 303 9.37 16.03 5.43
CA VAL A 303 8.96 14.69 5.88
C VAL A 303 10.06 13.66 5.62
N SER A 304 10.72 13.70 4.47
CA SER A 304 11.83 12.79 4.15
C SER A 304 13.00 12.99 5.12
N SER A 305 13.36 14.25 5.40
CA SER A 305 14.37 14.59 6.41
C SER A 305 13.98 14.08 7.81
N ALA A 306 12.72 14.25 8.23
CA ALA A 306 12.24 13.73 9.50
C ALA A 306 12.29 12.19 9.58
N ILE A 307 11.97 11.49 8.48
CA ILE A 307 12.06 10.02 8.39
C ILE A 307 13.51 9.56 8.46
N GLU A 308 14.44 10.26 7.79
CA GLU A 308 15.87 9.97 7.84
C GLU A 308 16.42 10.15 9.25
N ILE A 309 16.06 11.24 9.94
CA ILE A 309 16.43 11.49 11.34
C ILE A 309 15.90 10.36 12.24
N ALA A 310 14.61 10.06 12.20
CA ALA A 310 14.01 9.00 13.01
C ALA A 310 14.62 7.62 12.71
N SER A 311 14.96 7.35 11.44
CA SER A 311 15.62 6.11 11.04
C SER A 311 17.08 6.04 11.51
N ALA A 312 17.79 7.17 11.58
CA ALA A 312 19.13 7.26 12.14
C ALA A 312 19.11 7.06 13.65
N GLU A 313 18.17 7.68 14.36
CA GLU A 313 17.95 7.50 15.80
C GLU A 313 17.66 6.04 16.14
N MET A 314 16.73 5.39 15.40
CA MET A 314 16.45 3.97 15.58
C MET A 314 17.62 3.03 15.25
N ARG A 315 18.57 3.45 14.40
CA ARG A 315 19.81 2.68 14.15
C ARG A 315 20.78 2.87 15.31
N ALA A 316 20.95 4.11 15.76
CA ALA A 316 21.81 4.46 16.90
C ALA A 316 21.33 3.79 18.20
N GLU A 317 20.03 3.77 18.47
CA GLU A 317 19.46 3.10 19.65
C GLU A 317 19.69 1.58 19.62
N ARG A 318 19.52 0.94 18.45
CA ARG A 318 19.82 -0.49 18.29
C ARG A 318 21.30 -0.79 18.46
N GLU A 319 22.17 0.12 18.04
CA GLU A 319 23.62 -0.04 18.17
C GLU A 319 24.09 0.20 19.60
N ALA A 320 23.55 1.22 20.28
CA ALA A 320 23.75 1.47 21.69
C ALA A 320 23.31 0.27 22.54
N LYS A 321 22.13 -0.30 22.25
CA LYS A 321 21.66 -1.52 22.94
C LYS A 321 22.60 -2.71 22.72
N ARG A 322 23.10 -2.91 21.49
CA ARG A 322 24.09 -3.96 21.21
C ARG A 322 25.40 -3.74 21.95
N GLU A 323 25.84 -2.50 22.11
CA GLU A 323 27.07 -2.19 22.84
C GLU A 323 26.89 -2.34 24.35
N ASP A 324 25.74 -1.94 24.90
CA ASP A 324 25.37 -2.21 26.30
C ASP A 324 25.35 -3.72 26.59
N ASP A 325 24.73 -4.53 25.72
CA ASP A 325 24.74 -5.99 25.83
C ASP A 325 26.18 -6.55 25.84
N ARG A 326 27.10 -5.96 25.04
CA ARG A 326 28.51 -6.36 25.00
C ARG A 326 29.28 -5.94 26.24
N VAL A 327 29.02 -4.75 26.77
CA VAL A 327 29.62 -4.26 28.02
C VAL A 327 29.15 -5.14 29.18
N GLN A 328 27.85 -5.44 29.25
CA GLN A 328 27.29 -6.32 30.27
C GLN A 328 27.95 -7.71 30.25
N MET A 329 28.05 -8.34 29.06
CA MET A 329 28.76 -9.61 28.90
C MET A 329 30.22 -9.54 29.39
N ARG A 330 30.95 -8.45 29.09
CA ARG A 330 32.33 -8.27 29.57
C ARG A 330 32.41 -8.13 31.09
N THR A 331 31.44 -7.45 31.71
CA THR A 331 31.39 -7.32 33.17
C THR A 331 31.08 -8.64 33.86
N GLU A 332 30.17 -9.45 33.30
CA GLU A 332 29.84 -10.77 33.81
C GLU A 332 31.04 -11.72 33.73
N ILE A 333 31.74 -11.77 32.59
CA ILE A 333 32.98 -12.57 32.43
C ILE A 333 34.06 -12.13 33.44
N ARG A 334 34.17 -10.83 33.72
CA ARG A 334 35.16 -10.33 34.69
C ARG A 334 34.80 -10.74 36.12
N ALA A 335 33.53 -10.63 36.50
CA ALA A 335 33.05 -11.05 37.81
C ALA A 335 33.24 -12.56 38.04
N GLU A 336 32.96 -13.37 37.01
CA GLU A 336 33.19 -14.82 37.05
C GLU A 336 34.66 -15.16 37.27
N ARG A 337 35.58 -14.49 36.55
CA ARG A 337 37.03 -14.62 36.76
C ARG A 337 37.53 -14.07 38.10
N GLU A 338 36.80 -13.16 38.74
CA GLU A 338 37.12 -12.68 40.09
C GLU A 338 36.66 -13.69 41.13
N ALA A 339 35.46 -14.26 40.98
CA ALA A 339 34.96 -15.34 41.83
C ALA A 339 35.84 -16.60 41.77
N GLU A 340 36.25 -17.03 40.58
CA GLU A 340 37.16 -18.18 40.40
C GLU A 340 38.50 -17.95 41.12
N ARG A 341 39.06 -16.74 41.05
CA ARG A 341 40.29 -16.39 41.77
C ARG A 341 40.11 -16.35 43.29
N GLU A 342 38.94 -15.95 43.78
CA GLU A 342 38.63 -15.98 45.21
C GLU A 342 38.47 -17.42 45.71
N GLU A 343 37.79 -18.28 44.94
CA GLU A 343 37.68 -19.71 45.23
C GLU A 343 39.07 -20.38 45.27
N ASP A 344 39.92 -20.12 44.29
CA ASP A 344 41.32 -20.60 44.26
C ASP A 344 42.11 -20.14 45.49
N GLN A 345 41.94 -18.88 45.91
CA GLN A 345 42.60 -18.36 47.12
C GLN A 345 42.10 -19.03 48.40
N VAL A 346 40.79 -19.29 48.51
CA VAL A 346 40.20 -20.00 49.65
C VAL A 346 40.71 -21.43 49.70
N GLN A 347 40.75 -22.11 48.55
CA GLN A 347 41.26 -23.47 48.42
C GLN A 347 42.74 -23.54 48.83
N MET A 348 43.58 -22.64 48.31
CA MET A 348 45.01 -22.60 48.67
C MET A 348 45.22 -22.30 50.16
N ARG A 349 44.42 -21.41 50.77
CA ARG A 349 44.47 -21.16 52.23
C ARG A 349 44.07 -22.39 53.05
N ALA A 350 43.10 -23.17 52.57
CA ALA A 350 42.68 -24.40 53.21
C ALA A 350 43.79 -25.46 53.13
N GLU A 351 44.45 -25.61 51.99
CA GLU A 351 45.59 -26.51 51.79
C GLU A 351 46.76 -26.15 52.70
N ILE A 352 47.18 -24.88 52.73
CA ILE A 352 48.23 -24.38 53.64
C ILE A 352 47.88 -24.70 55.11
N ARG A 353 46.60 -24.57 55.51
CA ARG A 353 46.17 -24.87 56.88
C ARG A 353 46.27 -26.37 57.19
N VAL A 354 46.00 -27.24 56.23
CA VAL A 354 46.17 -28.70 56.37
C VAL A 354 47.65 -29.06 56.48
N GLU A 355 48.50 -28.54 55.60
CA GLU A 355 49.95 -28.76 55.65
C GLU A 355 50.55 -28.29 56.98
N MET A 356 50.16 -27.10 57.45
CA MET A 356 50.63 -26.58 58.74
C MET A 356 50.20 -27.46 59.92
N LYS A 357 48.97 -28.00 59.90
CA LYS A 357 48.53 -28.98 60.92
C LYS A 357 49.39 -30.25 60.88
N GLN A 358 49.66 -30.78 59.70
CA GLN A 358 50.50 -31.98 59.55
C GLN A 358 51.93 -31.74 60.05
N GLU A 359 52.49 -30.57 59.82
CA GLU A 359 53.84 -30.21 60.27
C GLU A 359 53.91 -30.03 61.79
N ILE A 360 52.88 -29.42 62.39
CA ILE A 360 52.73 -29.35 63.85
C ILE A 360 52.66 -30.76 64.44
N ASP A 361 51.84 -31.65 63.87
CA ASP A 361 51.72 -33.05 64.34
C ASP A 361 53.04 -33.81 64.22
N ARG A 362 53.81 -33.61 63.14
CA ARG A 362 55.16 -34.19 62.98
C ARG A 362 56.11 -33.68 64.06
N THR A 363 56.10 -32.38 64.34
CA THR A 363 56.96 -31.76 65.34
C THR A 363 56.63 -32.27 66.75
N ILE A 364 55.33 -32.37 67.09
CA ILE A 364 54.88 -32.93 68.37
C ILE A 364 55.32 -34.39 68.49
N LYS A 365 55.13 -35.21 67.45
CA LYS A 365 55.59 -36.61 67.43
C LYS A 365 57.11 -36.73 67.59
N ALA A 366 57.88 -35.86 66.94
CA ALA A 366 59.34 -35.83 67.07
C ALA A 366 59.78 -35.45 68.49
N GLN A 367 59.18 -34.43 69.10
CA GLN A 367 59.47 -34.02 70.48
C GLN A 367 59.08 -35.12 71.50
N LEU A 368 57.93 -35.77 71.32
CA LEU A 368 57.53 -36.92 72.13
C LEU A 368 58.51 -38.10 71.94
N GLY A 369 58.98 -38.34 70.72
CA GLY A 369 60.00 -39.35 70.43
C GLY A 369 61.32 -39.08 71.17
N VAL A 370 61.78 -37.82 71.19
CA VAL A 370 62.98 -37.41 71.94
C VAL A 370 62.78 -37.60 73.44
N LEU A 371 61.64 -37.17 74.00
CA LEU A 371 61.32 -37.36 75.42
C LEU A 371 61.28 -38.85 75.82
N MET A 372 60.69 -39.70 74.96
CA MET A 372 60.64 -41.15 75.19
C MET A 372 62.04 -41.78 75.11
N ALA A 373 62.90 -41.33 74.19
CA ALA A 373 64.29 -41.78 74.10
C ALA A 373 65.12 -41.36 75.32
N SER A 374 64.92 -40.13 75.82
CA SER A 374 65.55 -39.65 77.06
C SER A 374 65.07 -40.43 78.28
N LEU A 375 63.78 -40.78 78.36
CA LEU A 375 63.25 -41.65 79.42
C LEU A 375 63.82 -43.07 79.36
N GLN A 376 64.06 -43.62 78.16
CA GLN A 376 64.76 -44.91 78.01
C GLN A 376 66.23 -44.86 78.44
N GLN A 377 66.93 -43.74 78.23
CA GLN A 377 68.32 -43.57 78.69
C GLN A 377 68.43 -43.46 80.22
N VAL A 378 67.42 -42.92 80.91
CA VAL A 378 67.37 -42.83 82.38
C VAL A 378 67.03 -44.18 83.04
N LEU A 379 66.40 -45.10 82.31
CA LEU A 379 66.02 -46.43 82.81
C LEU A 379 67.05 -47.54 82.55
N PHE A 380 68.12 -47.28 81.78
CA PHE A 380 69.17 -48.25 81.42
C PHE A 380 70.60 -47.85 81.87
N HIS A 381 70.70 -46.95 82.85
CA HIS A 381 71.84 -46.82 83.77
C HIS A 381 71.35 -47.08 85.18
#